data_AF-A0AAX0L073-F1
#
_entry.id   AF-A0AAX0L073-F1
#
_cell.length_a   1.000
_cell.length_b   1.000
_cell.length_c   1.000
_cell.angle_alpha   90.00
_cell.angle_beta   90.00
_cell.angle_gamma   90.00
#
_symmetry.space_group_name_H-M   'P 1'
#
loop_
_entity.id
_entity.type
_entity.pdbx_description
1 polymer ?
#
loop_
_entity_poly.entity_id
_entity_poly.type
_entity_poly.pdbx_seq_one_letter_code
_entity_poly.pdbx_strand_id
1 'polypeptide(L)'
;MLMRLANPFVLPAAGSLPALSRRVLALSAMAGLSGCLFYSHVALAIGAMPLWLFAACLYALGVGLSAAFILAFLPGLSRFIAFTAVSRLGLALVAVQSPSVASVLISTPALNATLVVGLALALQQLARVQPQFARGVHRLALS
;
A
#
# COMPACT_ATOMS: atom_id res chain seq x y z
N MET A 1 -11.69 -35.84 -17.12
CA MET A 1 -11.96 -34.69 -16.22
C MET A 1 -10.66 -33.89 -16.11
N LEU A 2 -10.41 -33.00 -17.08
CA LEU A 2 -9.13 -32.30 -17.23
C LEU A 2 -9.11 -31.06 -16.32
N MET A 3 -8.23 -31.08 -15.31
CA MET A 3 -7.88 -29.91 -14.51
C MET A 3 -7.35 -28.80 -15.43
N ARG A 4 -8.14 -27.75 -15.61
CA ARG A 4 -7.73 -26.53 -16.29
C ARG A 4 -6.75 -25.81 -15.36
N LEU A 5 -5.45 -26.13 -15.48
CA LEU A 5 -4.36 -25.38 -14.86
C LEU A 5 -4.42 -23.94 -15.40
N ALA A 6 -5.02 -23.05 -14.60
CA ALA A 6 -5.04 -21.63 -14.88
C ALA A 6 -3.58 -21.14 -14.81
N ASN A 7 -2.98 -20.96 -15.98
CA ASN A 7 -1.62 -20.45 -16.13
C ASN A 7 -1.52 -19.10 -15.40
N PRO A 8 -0.72 -18.96 -14.33
CA PRO A 8 -0.61 -17.70 -13.58
C PRO A 8 0.17 -16.61 -14.35
N PHE A 9 0.69 -16.95 -15.53
CA PHE A 9 1.51 -16.11 -16.42
C PHE A 9 0.75 -15.61 -17.66
N VAL A 10 -0.58 -15.54 -17.63
CA VAL A 10 -1.29 -14.80 -18.68
C VAL A 10 -1.04 -13.30 -18.44
N LEU A 11 -0.08 -12.75 -19.18
CA LEU A 11 0.14 -11.31 -19.31
C LEU A 11 -1.22 -10.64 -19.55
N PRO A 12 -1.56 -9.60 -18.79
CA PRO A 12 -2.88 -9.03 -18.84
C PRO A 12 -3.10 -8.44 -20.24
N ALA A 13 -4.12 -8.94 -20.95
CA ALA A 13 -4.42 -8.57 -22.33
C ALA A 13 -4.46 -7.03 -22.47
N ALA A 14 -3.99 -6.50 -23.60
CA ALA A 14 -3.76 -5.07 -23.86
C ALA A 14 -4.96 -4.13 -23.52
N GLY A 15 -6.18 -4.65 -23.37
CA GLY A 15 -7.35 -3.91 -22.85
C GLY A 15 -7.38 -3.66 -21.33
N SER A 16 -6.40 -4.13 -20.57
CA SER A 16 -6.34 -4.04 -19.09
C SER A 16 -5.48 -2.89 -18.55
N LEU A 17 -4.77 -2.17 -19.43
CA LEU A 17 -3.94 -1.01 -19.11
C LEU A 17 -4.64 0.05 -18.24
N PRO A 18 -5.91 0.44 -18.49
CA PRO A 18 -6.58 1.42 -17.63
C PRO A 18 -6.89 0.88 -16.22
N ALA A 19 -7.15 -0.41 -16.07
CA ALA A 19 -7.41 -1.02 -14.76
C ALA A 19 -6.13 -1.17 -13.92
N LEU A 20 -5.00 -1.47 -14.56
CA LEU A 20 -3.70 -1.51 -13.90
C LEU A 20 -3.27 -0.11 -13.47
N SER A 21 -3.45 0.89 -14.35
CA SER A 21 -3.17 2.30 -14.04
C SER A 21 -3.98 2.81 -12.85
N ARG A 22 -5.29 2.52 -12.78
CA ARG A 22 -6.13 2.90 -11.63
C ARG A 22 -5.67 2.27 -10.31
N ARG A 23 -5.31 0.98 -10.32
CA ARG A 23 -4.81 0.29 -9.11
C ARG A 23 -3.50 0.89 -8.62
N VAL A 24 -2.55 1.14 -9.52
CA VAL A 24 -1.27 1.78 -9.18
C VAL A 24 -1.51 3.17 -8.62
N LEU A 25 -2.41 3.94 -9.22
CA LEU A 25 -2.75 5.29 -8.77
C LEU A 25 -3.40 5.28 -7.39
N ALA A 26 -4.33 4.36 -7.13
CA ALA A 26 -4.96 4.20 -5.81
C ALA A 26 -3.93 3.82 -4.73
N LEU A 27 -3.02 2.88 -5.02
CA LEU A 27 -1.95 2.48 -4.11
C LEU A 27 -0.96 3.61 -3.84
N SER A 28 -0.58 4.34 -4.89
CA SER A 28 0.29 5.52 -4.81
C SER A 28 -0.36 6.63 -3.97
N ALA A 29 -1.65 6.91 -4.18
CA ALA A 29 -2.41 7.89 -3.40
C ALA A 29 -2.50 7.49 -1.92
N MET A 30 -2.80 6.22 -1.61
CA MET A 30 -2.80 5.72 -0.23
C MET A 30 -1.43 5.84 0.44
N ALA A 31 -0.36 5.52 -0.30
CA ALA A 31 1.00 5.68 0.21
C ALA A 31 1.35 7.15 0.47
N GLY A 32 0.99 8.04 -0.45
CA GLY A 32 1.17 9.48 -0.31
C GLY A 32 0.42 10.03 0.91
N LEU A 33 -0.85 9.65 1.09
CA LEU A 33 -1.63 9.99 2.28
C LEU A 33 -0.97 9.48 3.56
N SER A 34 -0.46 8.24 3.56
CA SER A 34 0.28 7.73 4.72
C SER A 34 1.52 8.56 5.05
N GLY A 35 2.28 8.98 4.02
CA GLY A 35 3.47 9.80 4.18
C GLY A 35 3.14 11.19 4.73
N CYS A 36 2.06 11.80 4.23
CA CYS A 36 1.53 13.04 4.75
C CYS A 36 1.18 12.93 6.24
N LEU A 37 0.42 11.91 6.61
CA LEU A 37 -0.04 11.69 7.99
C LEU A 37 1.14 11.44 8.94
N PHE A 38 2.10 10.59 8.54
CA PHE A 38 3.28 10.30 9.35
C PHE A 38 4.12 11.53 9.68
N TYR A 39 4.24 12.49 8.76
CA TYR A 39 5.07 13.69 8.95
C TYR A 39 4.28 14.96 9.26
N SER A 40 2.94 14.88 9.35
CA SER A 40 2.06 16.03 9.61
C SER A 40 2.36 16.76 10.92
N HIS A 41 2.91 16.05 11.92
CA HIS A 41 3.27 16.60 13.22
C HIS A 41 4.66 17.27 13.24
N VAL A 42 5.45 17.15 12.17
CA VAL A 42 6.80 17.70 12.08
C VAL A 42 6.76 19.04 11.34
N ALA A 43 6.90 20.14 12.07
CA ALA A 43 6.97 21.49 11.52
C ALA A 43 8.36 21.79 10.95
N LEU A 44 8.74 21.08 9.88
CA LEU A 44 10.00 21.26 9.17
C LEU A 44 9.72 21.49 7.68
N ALA A 45 10.57 22.26 7.01
CA ALA A 45 10.49 22.51 5.58
C ALA A 45 11.81 22.10 4.90
N ILE A 46 11.70 21.58 3.68
CA ILE A 46 12.83 21.28 2.80
C ILE A 46 12.77 22.29 1.65
N GLY A 47 13.65 23.30 1.68
CA GLY A 47 13.56 24.44 0.77
C GLY A 47 12.26 25.23 1.01
N ALA A 48 11.44 25.38 -0.03
CA ALA A 48 10.14 26.07 0.04
C ALA A 48 8.95 25.13 0.33
N MET A 49 9.19 23.81 0.43
CA MET A 49 8.12 22.81 0.54
C MET A 49 8.06 22.24 1.96
N PRO A 50 6.87 22.14 2.58
CA PRO A 50 6.77 21.55 3.90
C PRO A 50 7.08 20.05 3.86
N LEU A 51 7.74 19.54 4.92
CA LEU A 51 8.27 18.17 4.99
C LEU A 51 7.18 17.12 4.74
N TRP A 52 5.98 17.31 5.29
CA TRP A 52 4.86 16.38 5.12
C TRP A 52 4.44 16.22 3.66
N LEU A 53 4.47 17.30 2.88
CA LEU A 53 4.12 17.28 1.46
C LEU A 53 5.25 16.62 0.66
N PHE A 54 6.51 16.95 0.97
CA PHE A 54 7.67 16.33 0.34
C PHE A 54 7.71 14.81 0.59
N ALA A 55 7.48 14.39 1.83
CA ALA A 55 7.39 12.98 2.22
C ALA A 55 6.23 12.27 1.52
N ALA A 56 5.06 12.92 1.43
CA ALA A 56 3.91 12.39 0.68
C ALA A 56 4.26 12.11 -0.79
N CYS A 57 4.92 13.05 -1.47
CA CYS A 57 5.35 12.88 -2.86
C CYS A 57 6.37 11.74 -3.01
N LEU A 58 7.38 11.67 -2.15
CA LEU A 58 8.38 10.59 -2.17
C LEU A 58 7.73 9.22 -1.94
N TYR A 59 6.80 9.11 -0.99
CA TYR A 59 6.09 7.87 -0.71
C TYR A 59 5.19 7.46 -1.88
N ALA A 60 4.45 8.41 -2.45
CA ALA A 60 3.59 8.17 -3.59
C ALA A 60 4.39 7.67 -4.80
N LEU A 61 5.53 8.30 -5.10
CA LEU A 61 6.41 7.89 -6.19
C LEU A 61 7.06 6.53 -5.93
N GLY A 62 7.68 6.34 -4.77
CA GLY A 62 8.39 5.10 -4.44
C GLY A 62 7.46 3.89 -4.41
N VAL A 63 6.32 4.01 -3.74
CA VAL A 63 5.32 2.93 -3.67
C VAL A 63 4.60 2.75 -5.01
N GLY A 64 4.27 3.84 -5.71
CA GLY A 64 3.65 3.76 -7.03
C GLY A 64 4.51 3.03 -8.06
N LEU A 65 5.80 3.39 -8.15
CA LEU A 65 6.77 2.71 -9.02
C LEU A 65 6.95 1.24 -8.63
N SER A 66 7.10 0.96 -7.33
CA SER A 66 7.22 -0.42 -6.84
C SER A 66 5.97 -1.24 -7.14
N ALA A 67 4.77 -0.66 -6.95
CA ALA A 67 3.51 -1.32 -7.26
C ALA A 67 3.35 -1.57 -8.76
N ALA A 68 3.71 -0.60 -9.61
CA ALA A 68 3.70 -0.77 -11.06
C ALA A 68 4.63 -1.92 -11.49
N PHE A 69 5.85 -1.95 -10.93
CA PHE A 69 6.82 -3.00 -11.20
C PHE A 69 6.31 -4.37 -10.76
N ILE A 70 5.85 -4.51 -9.52
CA ILE A 70 5.36 -5.79 -9.00
C ILE A 70 4.10 -6.23 -9.76
N LEU A 71 3.18 -5.33 -10.11
CA LEU A 71 1.99 -5.69 -10.89
C LEU A 71 2.32 -6.12 -12.33
N ALA A 72 3.40 -5.58 -12.92
CA ALA A 72 3.86 -5.97 -14.24
C ALA A 72 4.50 -7.37 -14.24
N PHE A 73 5.32 -7.70 -13.24
CA PHE A 73 6.09 -8.95 -13.21
C PHE A 73 5.46 -10.06 -12.36
N LEU A 74 4.71 -9.72 -11.31
CA LEU A 74 4.11 -10.64 -10.34
C LEU A 74 2.64 -10.24 -10.02
N PRO A 75 1.71 -10.37 -10.99
CA PRO A 75 0.31 -9.98 -10.79
C PRO A 75 -0.40 -10.76 -9.67
N GLY A 76 0.10 -11.97 -9.34
CA GLY A 76 -0.38 -12.78 -8.21
C GLY A 76 -0.22 -12.10 -6.84
N LEU A 77 0.69 -11.14 -6.71
CA LEU A 77 0.91 -10.38 -5.46
C LEU A 77 0.00 -9.16 -5.32
N SER A 78 -0.84 -8.85 -6.31
CA SER A 78 -1.71 -7.67 -6.30
C SER A 78 -2.53 -7.49 -5.02
N ARG A 79 -3.10 -8.59 -4.48
CA ARG A 79 -3.85 -8.56 -3.21
C ARG A 79 -2.95 -8.24 -2.02
N PHE A 80 -1.75 -8.81 -1.98
CA PHE A 80 -0.79 -8.56 -0.91
C PHE A 80 -0.38 -7.09 -0.87
N ILE A 81 -0.11 -6.48 -2.03
CA ILE A 81 0.21 -5.04 -2.14
C ILE A 81 -0.94 -4.16 -1.63
N ALA A 82 -2.19 -4.54 -1.91
CA ALA A 82 -3.34 -3.82 -1.38
C ALA A 82 -3.41 -3.93 0.16
N PHE A 83 -3.18 -5.11 0.74
CA PHE A 83 -3.14 -5.28 2.19
C PHE A 83 -1.98 -4.53 2.85
N THR A 84 -0.80 -4.46 2.22
CA THR A 84 0.33 -3.66 2.75
C THR A 84 0.04 -2.17 2.69
N ALA A 85 -0.59 -1.66 1.64
CA ALA A 85 -1.02 -0.27 1.56
C ALA A 85 -2.06 0.07 2.65
N VAL A 86 -3.07 -0.78 2.83
CA VAL A 86 -4.09 -0.60 3.89
C VAL A 86 -3.46 -0.67 5.28
N SER A 87 -2.56 -1.62 5.52
CA SER A 87 -1.83 -1.73 6.79
C SER A 87 -1.03 -0.47 7.09
N ARG A 88 -0.30 0.06 6.10
CA ARG A 88 0.50 1.27 6.26
C ARG A 88 -0.37 2.49 6.55
N LEU A 89 -1.52 2.60 5.88
CA LEU A 89 -2.48 3.67 6.13
C LEU A 89 -3.08 3.55 7.54
N GLY A 90 -3.38 2.34 8.00
CA GLY A 90 -3.81 2.07 9.38
C GLY A 90 -2.75 2.49 10.42
N LEU A 91 -1.48 2.15 10.19
CA LEU A 91 -0.38 2.58 11.06
C LEU A 91 -0.21 4.11 11.05
N ALA A 92 -0.36 4.75 9.89
CA ALA A 92 -0.30 6.21 9.80
C ALA A 92 -1.44 6.88 10.59
N LEU A 93 -2.65 6.32 10.58
CA LEU A 93 -3.77 6.82 11.40
C LEU A 93 -3.49 6.68 12.90
N VAL A 94 -2.87 5.58 13.32
CA VAL A 94 -2.44 5.40 14.72
C VAL A 94 -1.35 6.41 15.08
N ALA A 95 -0.38 6.63 14.19
CA ALA A 95 0.71 7.58 14.37
C ALA A 95 0.20 9.03 14.51
N VAL A 96 -0.89 9.40 13.83
CA VAL A 96 -1.52 10.72 13.98
C VAL A 96 -2.15 10.91 15.36
N GLN A 97 -2.73 9.84 15.94
CA GLN A 97 -3.32 9.92 17.27
C GLN A 97 -2.27 9.89 18.39
N SER A 98 -1.08 9.33 18.13
CA SER A 98 0.01 9.23 19.10
C SER A 98 1.36 9.62 18.51
N PRO A 99 1.80 10.88 18.69
CA PRO A 99 3.08 11.37 18.14
C PRO A 99 4.31 10.59 18.65
N SER A 100 4.25 10.04 19.87
CA SER A 100 5.30 9.19 20.43
C SER A 100 5.46 7.88 19.66
N VAL A 101 4.37 7.32 19.14
CA VAL A 101 4.42 6.13 18.29
C VAL A 101 5.00 6.48 16.93
N ALA A 102 4.63 7.64 16.37
CA ALA A 102 5.16 8.13 15.10
C ALA A 102 6.69 8.31 15.14
N SER A 103 7.23 8.93 16.20
CA SER A 103 8.67 9.16 16.32
C SER A 103 9.47 7.86 16.42
N VAL A 104 8.97 6.85 17.15
CA VAL A 104 9.58 5.51 17.23
C VAL A 104 9.56 4.82 15.87
N LEU A 105 8.44 4.88 15.15
CA LEU A 105 8.30 4.29 13.81
C LEU A 105 9.24 4.93 12.78
N ILE A 106 9.51 6.23 12.91
CA ILE A 106 10.45 6.97 12.04
C ILE A 106 11.90 6.62 12.39
N SER A 107 12.23 6.53 13.69
CA SER A 107 13.59 6.22 14.15
C SER A 107 13.99 4.75 13.95
N THR A 108 13.01 3.84 13.82
CA THR A 108 13.25 2.40 13.62
C THR A 108 12.61 1.88 12.32
N PRO A 109 13.26 2.08 11.15
CA PRO A 109 12.72 1.67 9.85
C PRO A 109 12.40 0.17 9.76
N ALA A 110 13.23 -0.67 10.39
CA ALA A 110 13.03 -2.10 10.42
C ALA A 110 11.73 -2.49 11.15
N LEU A 111 11.43 -1.84 12.27
CA LEU A 111 10.21 -2.07 13.04
C LEU A 111 8.97 -1.61 12.28
N ASN A 112 9.05 -0.46 11.61
CA ASN A 112 7.96 0.01 10.76
C ASN A 112 7.67 -1.00 9.62
N ALA A 113 8.72 -1.49 8.96
CA ALA A 113 8.57 -2.48 7.90
C ALA A 113 7.96 -3.80 8.42
N THR A 114 8.44 -4.32 9.56
CA THR A 114 7.88 -5.56 10.14
C THR A 114 6.44 -5.39 10.59
N LEU A 115 6.06 -4.23 11.14
CA LEU A 115 4.67 -3.96 11.49
C LEU A 115 3.78 -3.88 10.25
N VAL A 116 4.20 -3.16 9.20
CA VAL A 116 3.42 -3.05 7.96
C VAL A 116 3.24 -4.43 7.31
N VAL A 117 4.31 -5.21 7.20
CA VAL A 117 4.24 -6.55 6.59
C VAL A 117 3.48 -7.53 7.48
N GLY A 118 3.70 -7.49 8.79
CA GLY A 118 3.02 -8.34 9.77
C GLY A 118 1.53 -8.10 9.80
N LEU A 119 1.09 -6.84 9.84
CA LEU A 119 -0.33 -6.47 9.74
C LEU A 119 -0.91 -6.85 8.38
N ALA A 120 -0.18 -6.68 7.28
CA ALA A 120 -0.65 -7.10 5.97
C ALA A 120 -0.87 -8.61 5.90
N LEU A 121 0.04 -9.41 6.47
CA LEU A 121 -0.11 -10.86 6.60
C LEU A 121 -1.30 -11.22 7.49
N ALA A 122 -1.47 -10.55 8.64
CA ALA A 122 -2.61 -10.77 9.53
C ALA A 122 -3.94 -10.46 8.83
N LEU A 123 -4.03 -9.34 8.11
CA LEU A 123 -5.20 -8.97 7.30
C LEU A 123 -5.44 -9.97 6.17
N GLN A 124 -4.38 -10.49 5.55
CA GLN A 124 -4.49 -11.51 4.52
C GLN A 124 -5.03 -12.84 5.09
N GLN A 125 -4.57 -13.26 6.28
CA GLN A 125 -5.09 -14.45 6.96
C GLN A 125 -6.54 -14.25 7.39
N LEU A 126 -6.87 -13.07 7.94
CA LEU A 126 -8.24 -12.73 8.30
C LEU A 126 -9.17 -12.74 7.08
N ALA A 127 -8.71 -12.22 5.94
CA ALA A 127 -9.44 -12.26 4.68
C ALA A 127 -9.62 -13.68 4.11
N ARG A 128 -8.74 -14.64 4.46
CA ARG A 128 -8.95 -16.06 4.12
C ARG A 128 -10.06 -16.69 4.97
N VAL A 129 -10.14 -16.32 6.25
CA VAL A 129 -11.16 -16.83 7.18
C VAL A 129 -12.52 -16.13 6.94
N GLN A 130 -12.51 -14.85 6.58
CA GLN A 130 -13.71 -14.04 6.32
C GLN A 130 -13.74 -13.54 4.87
N PRO A 131 -14.37 -14.29 3.94
CA PRO A 131 -14.40 -13.93 2.51
C PRO A 131 -15.25 -12.67 2.21
N GLN A 132 -16.03 -12.18 3.17
CA GLN A 132 -16.73 -10.90 3.07
C GLN A 132 -15.75 -9.71 3.12
N PHE A 133 -14.71 -9.79 3.96
CA PHE A 133 -13.67 -8.77 4.09
C PHE A 133 -12.81 -8.69 2.82
N ALA A 134 -12.49 -9.85 2.23
CA ALA A 134 -11.75 -9.93 0.97
C ALA A 134 -12.48 -9.21 -0.18
N ARG A 135 -13.81 -9.30 -0.23
CA ARG A 135 -14.63 -8.61 -1.25
C ARG A 135 -14.64 -7.09 -1.05
N GLY A 136 -14.62 -6.61 0.19
CA GLY A 136 -14.55 -5.18 0.51
C GLY A 136 -13.22 -4.55 0.07
N VAL A 137 -12.10 -5.17 0.42
CA VAL A 137 -10.75 -4.70 0.00
C VAL A 137 -10.60 -4.74 -1.52
N HIS A 138 -11.14 -5.77 -2.17
CA HIS A 138 -11.07 -5.87 -3.62
C HIS A 138 -11.93 -4.81 -4.33
N ARG A 139 -13.04 -4.37 -3.73
CA ARG A 139 -13.84 -3.24 -4.25
C ARG A 139 -13.11 -1.92 -4.10
N LEU A 140 -12.52 -1.65 -2.94
CA LEU A 140 -11.70 -0.45 -2.68
C LEU A 140 -10.48 -0.35 -3.60
N ALA A 141 -9.91 -1.48 -4.02
CA ALA A 141 -8.79 -1.52 -4.97
C ALA A 141 -9.22 -1.40 -6.45
N LEU A 142 -10.52 -1.51 -6.77
CA LEU A 142 -11.05 -1.48 -8.15
C LEU A 142 -11.86 -0.23 -8.49
N SER A 143 -12.44 0.44 -7.50
CA SER A 143 -13.12 1.74 -7.64
C SER A 143 -12.10 2.85 -7.86
#